data_AF-A0A8H3GCT3-F1
#
_entry.id   AF-A0A8H3GCT3-F1
#
_cell.length_a   1.000
_cell.length_b   1.000
_cell.length_c   1.000
_cell.angle_alpha   90.00
_cell.angle_beta   90.00
_cell.angle_gamma   90.00
#
_symmetry.space_group_name_H-M   'P 1'
#
loop_
_entity.id
_entity.type
_entity.pdbx_description
1 polymer ?
#
loop_
_entity_poly.entity_id
_entity_poly.type
_entity_poly.pdbx_seq_one_letter_code
_entity_poly.pdbx_strand_id
1 'polypeptide(L)'
;MAHQLTPEQQAVSLARKERKEAAAAAQQQNTPSAHEKLLKNPAAKVLAREWLFGRRERNDSTTLVATWNILAQILVRRDLFVGSDCLKTNQRHPMILAEILSHGADIFCLQEVDRQNTLLPTFHKVGFTETYGCGPGKKHGCMILHREKRYEKIAEKVVFYDQESIRADQAGGVNAFGLTHRTRNIGLLVALRDRTNEHAAPMIVATTHLFWHGLYKYERARQAGILKREATRFRDEHGDSRSLIIMAGDFNFQPNEVGYVLLRGADLTPEHYSELESSRVVHVSLDPTVPRTPRTGTDADDDDEAAGAGAAPRPDQKRGDGEGEEEEPVVPTKIKDARVAVETDGLLTNEEMLELFSAGEKARSAYDEILERSAESTGEADNIISARDPSMKGRKGANEPMWSCFTHYWRSTLDYIFIIDPPEKEGTVRVLDVLKSARTEVLGDGLPRLRVSPSDHVALAALLGKAGY
;
A
#
# COMPACT_ATOMS: atom_id res chain seq x y z
N MET A 1 -62.96 23.50 -7.27
CA MET A 1 -62.97 22.06 -7.61
C MET A 1 -61.66 21.73 -8.30
N ALA A 2 -60.86 20.84 -7.73
CA ALA A 2 -59.58 20.43 -8.32
C ALA A 2 -59.86 19.62 -9.59
N HIS A 3 -59.30 20.03 -10.72
CA HIS A 3 -59.46 19.35 -12.00
C HIS A 3 -58.75 18.00 -11.92
N GLN A 4 -59.48 16.91 -11.70
CA GLN A 4 -58.95 15.55 -11.82
C GLN A 4 -58.79 15.20 -13.30
N LEU A 5 -57.62 14.68 -13.65
CA LEU A 5 -57.33 14.16 -14.99
C LEU A 5 -58.18 12.90 -15.23
N THR A 6 -58.71 12.75 -16.44
CA THR A 6 -59.42 11.52 -16.82
C THR A 6 -58.43 10.35 -16.91
N PRO A 7 -58.89 9.09 -16.78
CA PRO A 7 -58.03 7.91 -16.88
C PRO A 7 -57.18 7.86 -18.17
N GLU A 8 -57.74 8.31 -19.30
CA GLU A 8 -57.00 8.43 -20.57
C GLU A 8 -55.90 9.50 -20.52
N GLN A 9 -56.14 10.63 -19.86
CA GLN A 9 -55.13 11.69 -19.70
C GLN A 9 -53.99 11.25 -18.77
N GLN A 10 -54.29 10.42 -17.75
CA GLN A 10 -53.28 9.82 -16.89
C GLN A 10 -52.40 8.81 -17.65
N ALA A 11 -53.00 7.96 -18.49
CA ALA A 11 -52.28 7.01 -19.33
C ALA A 11 -51.34 7.72 -20.33
N VAL A 12 -51.81 8.79 -20.98
CA VAL A 12 -50.98 9.59 -21.90
C VAL A 12 -49.82 10.29 -21.17
N SER A 13 -50.05 10.73 -19.92
CA SER A 13 -49.00 11.34 -19.09
C SER A 13 -47.92 10.33 -18.68
N LEU A 14 -48.31 9.14 -18.24
CA LEU A 14 -47.38 8.04 -17.91
C LEU A 14 -46.55 7.63 -19.13
N ALA A 15 -47.19 7.41 -20.28
CA ALA A 15 -46.47 7.04 -21.51
C ALA A 15 -45.49 8.14 -21.99
N ARG A 16 -45.82 9.42 -21.80
CA ARG A 16 -44.90 10.54 -22.04
C ARG A 16 -43.72 10.54 -21.08
N LYS A 17 -43.97 10.26 -19.80
CA LYS A 17 -42.92 10.17 -18.77
C LYS A 17 -41.96 9.02 -19.07
N GLU A 18 -42.49 7.83 -19.36
CA GLU A 18 -41.70 6.66 -19.75
C GLU A 18 -40.88 6.90 -21.02
N ARG A 19 -41.46 7.52 -22.06
CA ARG A 19 -40.70 7.92 -23.26
C ARG A 19 -39.58 8.91 -22.96
N LYS A 20 -39.81 9.85 -22.04
CA LYS A 20 -38.84 10.87 -21.67
C LYS A 20 -37.70 10.26 -20.83
N GLU A 21 -38.03 9.33 -19.95
CA GLU A 21 -37.06 8.56 -19.15
C GLU A 21 -36.25 7.60 -20.03
N ALA A 22 -36.89 6.90 -20.97
CA ALA A 22 -36.22 6.05 -21.95
C ALA A 22 -35.30 6.86 -22.89
N ALA A 23 -35.74 8.04 -23.34
CA ALA A 23 -34.91 8.93 -24.15
C ALA A 23 -33.72 9.50 -23.35
N ALA A 24 -33.90 9.83 -22.07
CA ALA A 24 -32.82 10.26 -21.18
C ALA A 24 -31.82 9.13 -20.90
N ALA A 25 -32.28 7.90 -20.69
CA ALA A 25 -31.44 6.72 -20.54
C ALA A 25 -30.65 6.39 -21.82
N ALA A 26 -31.28 6.49 -22.99
CA ALA A 26 -30.61 6.32 -24.28
C ALA A 26 -29.57 7.43 -24.58
N GLN A 27 -29.84 8.69 -24.18
CA GLN A 27 -28.86 9.77 -24.27
C GLN A 27 -27.68 9.60 -23.31
N GLN A 28 -27.89 9.02 -22.12
CA GLN A 28 -26.80 8.66 -21.21
C GLN A 28 -25.94 7.52 -21.76
N GLN A 29 -26.51 6.58 -22.52
CA GLN A 29 -25.74 5.50 -23.18
C GLN A 29 -24.91 5.99 -24.39
N ASN A 30 -25.35 7.03 -25.10
CA ASN A 30 -24.64 7.58 -26.28
C ASN A 30 -23.63 8.69 -25.97
N THR A 31 -23.56 9.17 -24.72
CA THR A 31 -22.53 10.14 -24.32
C THR A 31 -21.33 9.38 -23.81
N PRO A 32 -20.11 9.58 -24.36
CA PRO A 32 -18.94 8.86 -23.89
C PRO A 32 -18.78 9.07 -22.39
N SER A 33 -18.65 7.95 -21.67
CA SER A 33 -18.58 7.96 -20.22
C SER A 33 -17.43 8.87 -19.74
N ALA A 34 -17.51 9.38 -18.52
CA ALA A 34 -16.41 10.18 -17.96
C ALA A 34 -15.07 9.46 -18.05
N HIS A 35 -15.11 8.13 -17.92
CA HIS A 35 -13.99 7.23 -18.10
C HIS A 35 -13.43 7.27 -19.53
N GLU A 36 -14.28 7.13 -20.56
CA GLU A 36 -13.84 7.20 -21.96
C GLU A 36 -13.27 8.56 -22.35
N LYS A 37 -13.84 9.65 -21.83
CA LYS A 37 -13.30 11.01 -22.07
C LYS A 37 -11.92 11.18 -21.44
N LEU A 38 -11.71 10.63 -20.24
CA LEU A 38 -10.43 10.69 -19.56
C LEU A 38 -9.36 9.86 -20.28
N LEU A 39 -9.69 8.63 -20.71
CA LEU A 39 -8.76 7.77 -21.45
C LEU A 39 -8.40 8.33 -22.84
N LYS A 40 -9.26 9.16 -23.43
CA LYS A 40 -8.97 9.87 -24.69
C LYS A 40 -8.14 11.14 -24.49
N ASN A 41 -7.90 11.58 -23.26
CA ASN A 41 -7.07 12.75 -22.98
C ASN A 41 -5.59 12.44 -23.31
N PRO A 42 -4.94 13.17 -24.24
CA PRO A 42 -3.53 12.95 -24.56
C PRO A 42 -2.58 13.09 -23.38
N ALA A 43 -2.95 13.89 -22.37
CA ALA A 43 -2.18 14.05 -21.13
C ALA A 43 -2.34 12.88 -20.16
N ALA A 44 -3.32 11.99 -20.37
CA ALA A 44 -3.65 10.85 -19.52
C ALA A 44 -3.04 9.54 -20.03
N LYS A 45 -1.96 9.62 -20.83
CA LYS A 45 -1.29 8.44 -21.37
C LYS A 45 -0.37 7.82 -20.30
N VAL A 46 -0.53 6.53 -20.05
CA VAL A 46 0.32 5.70 -19.19
C VAL A 46 0.78 4.47 -19.97
N LEU A 47 1.75 3.74 -19.43
CA LEU A 47 2.20 2.47 -19.99
C LEU A 47 1.05 1.46 -19.97
N ALA A 48 0.59 1.05 -21.16
CA ALA A 48 -0.34 -0.07 -21.27
C ALA A 48 0.39 -1.36 -20.89
N ARG A 49 -0.22 -2.14 -19.99
CA ARG A 49 0.30 -3.42 -19.52
C ARG A 49 -0.71 -4.53 -19.79
N GLU A 50 -0.20 -5.69 -20.16
CA GLU A 50 -1.00 -6.86 -20.42
C GLU A 50 -1.28 -7.62 -19.13
N TRP A 51 -2.39 -8.36 -19.14
CA TRP A 51 -2.66 -9.39 -18.15
C TRP A 51 -1.90 -10.66 -18.49
N LEU A 52 -1.50 -11.41 -17.47
CA LEU A 52 -0.68 -12.61 -17.63
C LEU A 52 -1.33 -13.64 -18.56
N PHE A 53 -2.66 -13.80 -18.47
CA PHE A 53 -3.45 -14.73 -19.28
C PHE A 53 -4.48 -14.05 -20.18
N GLY A 54 -4.18 -12.85 -20.70
CA GLY A 54 -5.07 -12.16 -21.63
C GLY A 54 -6.38 -11.66 -20.99
N ARG A 55 -6.35 -11.42 -19.68
CA ARG A 55 -7.46 -10.97 -18.81
C ARG A 55 -8.58 -11.98 -18.77
N ARG A 56 -8.55 -12.85 -17.77
CA ARG A 56 -9.65 -13.79 -17.51
C ARG A 56 -11.00 -13.08 -17.34
N GLU A 57 -12.06 -13.76 -17.75
CA GLU A 57 -13.42 -13.29 -17.57
C GLU A 57 -13.71 -13.03 -16.09
N ARG A 58 -14.44 -11.95 -15.85
CA ARG A 58 -14.84 -11.52 -14.51
C ARG A 58 -16.31 -11.84 -14.33
N ASN A 59 -16.64 -12.33 -13.16
CA ASN A 59 -18.01 -12.55 -12.71
C ASN A 59 -18.14 -12.19 -11.22
N ASP A 60 -19.34 -12.33 -10.67
CA ASP A 60 -19.65 -11.98 -9.28
C ASP A 60 -18.87 -12.81 -8.24
N SER A 61 -18.23 -13.91 -8.64
CA SER A 61 -17.35 -14.72 -7.77
C SER A 61 -15.87 -14.32 -7.83
N THR A 62 -15.51 -13.34 -8.67
CA THR A 62 -14.13 -12.88 -8.84
C THR A 62 -13.96 -11.45 -8.33
N THR A 63 -12.84 -11.15 -7.67
CA THR A 63 -12.54 -9.80 -7.14
C THR A 63 -11.20 -9.35 -7.66
N LEU A 64 -11.17 -8.19 -8.31
CA LEU A 64 -9.94 -7.57 -8.78
C LEU A 64 -9.43 -6.54 -7.77
N VAL A 65 -8.29 -6.84 -7.13
CA VAL A 65 -7.62 -5.94 -6.19
C VAL A 65 -6.37 -5.35 -6.83
N ALA A 66 -6.17 -4.05 -6.67
CA ALA A 66 -4.97 -3.34 -7.09
C ALA A 66 -4.32 -2.59 -5.93
N THR A 67 -3.01 -2.35 -6.02
CA THR A 67 -2.28 -1.45 -5.12
C THR A 67 -1.29 -0.57 -5.86
N TRP A 68 -1.11 0.67 -5.40
CA TRP A 68 -0.15 1.60 -5.97
C TRP A 68 0.20 2.77 -5.05
N ASN A 69 1.50 3.00 -4.82
CA ASN A 69 2.01 4.24 -4.28
C ASN A 69 2.01 5.32 -5.38
N ILE A 70 1.25 6.41 -5.19
CA ILE A 70 1.01 7.42 -6.24
C ILE A 70 2.00 8.59 -6.24
N LEU A 71 3.01 8.56 -5.35
CA LEU A 71 3.97 9.63 -5.12
C LEU A 71 3.28 10.97 -4.80
N ALA A 72 3.14 11.29 -3.52
CA ALA A 72 2.48 12.51 -3.10
C ALA A 72 3.20 13.72 -3.72
N GLN A 73 2.46 14.74 -4.19
CA GLN A 73 3.11 15.90 -4.80
C GLN A 73 4.07 16.59 -3.85
N ILE A 74 3.76 16.55 -2.56
CA ILE A 74 4.61 17.14 -1.52
C ILE A 74 5.94 16.40 -1.33
N LEU A 75 6.04 15.12 -1.70
CA LEU A 75 7.27 14.33 -1.59
C LEU A 75 8.16 14.43 -2.82
N VAL A 76 7.69 15.08 -3.89
CA VAL A 76 8.46 15.24 -5.13
C VAL A 76 9.66 16.15 -4.92
N ARG A 77 10.86 15.56 -4.98
CA ARG A 77 12.17 16.22 -4.93
C ARG A 77 12.92 16.02 -6.24
N ARG A 78 13.40 17.10 -6.89
CA ARG A 78 13.99 17.00 -8.24
C ARG A 78 15.31 16.23 -8.27
N ASP A 79 16.08 16.38 -7.21
CA ASP A 79 17.33 15.69 -6.91
C ASP A 79 17.13 14.17 -6.76
N LEU A 80 15.96 13.72 -6.29
CA LEU A 80 15.61 12.31 -6.22
C LEU A 80 15.25 11.70 -7.59
N PHE A 81 14.67 12.49 -8.50
CA PHE A 81 14.14 12.02 -9.77
C PHE A 81 14.93 12.59 -10.96
N VAL A 82 16.23 12.31 -10.99
CA VAL A 82 17.14 12.76 -12.04
C VAL A 82 16.66 12.29 -13.42
N GLY A 83 16.54 13.22 -14.36
CA GLY A 83 16.09 12.93 -15.73
C GLY A 83 14.58 12.84 -15.90
N SER A 84 13.78 12.96 -14.83
CA SER A 84 12.31 12.93 -14.93
C SER A 84 11.75 14.17 -15.63
N ASP A 85 10.83 13.95 -16.56
CA ASP A 85 10.04 14.99 -17.24
C ASP A 85 8.60 15.11 -16.68
N CYS A 86 8.28 14.36 -15.61
CA CYS A 86 6.92 14.13 -15.12
C CYS A 86 6.80 14.38 -13.61
N LEU A 87 7.15 15.58 -13.14
CA LEU A 87 7.19 15.90 -11.70
C LEU A 87 6.09 16.87 -11.24
N LYS A 88 5.44 17.57 -12.18
CA LYS A 88 4.43 18.59 -11.86
C LYS A 88 3.04 17.99 -11.77
N THR A 89 2.20 18.52 -10.89
CA THR A 89 0.83 18.04 -10.68
C THR A 89 0.00 18.02 -11.97
N ASN A 90 0.12 19.03 -12.83
CA ASN A 90 -0.63 19.09 -14.08
C ASN A 90 -0.21 18.04 -15.12
N GLN A 91 1.00 17.48 -14.98
CA GLN A 91 1.49 16.36 -15.79
C GLN A 91 1.02 15.03 -15.18
N ARG A 92 1.23 14.87 -13.87
CA ARG A 92 0.98 13.61 -13.16
C ARG A 92 -0.50 13.32 -12.96
N HIS A 93 -1.32 14.32 -12.62
CA HIS A 93 -2.70 14.11 -12.21
C HIS A 93 -3.57 13.41 -13.28
N PRO A 94 -3.57 13.81 -14.57
CA PRO A 94 -4.33 13.07 -15.58
C PRO A 94 -3.85 11.62 -15.75
N MET A 95 -2.55 11.38 -15.64
CA MET A 95 -1.95 10.04 -15.72
C MET A 95 -2.29 9.18 -14.49
N ILE A 96 -2.32 9.76 -13.28
CA ILE A 96 -2.73 9.07 -12.05
C ILE A 96 -4.16 8.56 -12.20
N LEU A 97 -5.07 9.43 -12.67
CA LEU A 97 -6.44 9.03 -12.94
C LEU A 97 -6.51 7.94 -14.02
N ALA A 98 -5.70 8.02 -15.07
CA ALA A 98 -5.67 6.99 -16.11
C ALA A 98 -5.23 5.63 -15.58
N GLU A 99 -4.12 5.56 -14.84
CA GLU A 99 -3.60 4.30 -14.28
C GLU A 99 -4.64 3.63 -13.38
N ILE A 100 -5.23 4.39 -12.44
CA ILE A 100 -6.22 3.86 -11.49
C ILE A 100 -7.45 3.28 -12.20
N LEU A 101 -7.91 3.95 -13.27
CA LEU A 101 -9.13 3.54 -13.96
C LEU A 101 -8.92 2.46 -15.02
N SER A 102 -7.72 2.36 -15.61
CA SER A 102 -7.42 1.45 -16.72
C SER A 102 -7.57 -0.03 -16.36
N HIS A 103 -7.30 -0.39 -15.10
CA HIS A 103 -7.34 -1.79 -14.67
C HIS A 103 -8.76 -2.28 -14.38
N GLY A 104 -9.71 -1.36 -14.17
CA GLY A 104 -11.09 -1.69 -13.81
C GLY A 104 -11.19 -2.38 -12.45
N ALA A 105 -10.31 -2.03 -11.51
CA ALA A 105 -10.27 -2.64 -10.18
C ALA A 105 -11.62 -2.55 -9.45
N ASP A 106 -11.90 -3.58 -8.67
CA ASP A 106 -13.01 -3.61 -7.72
C ASP A 106 -12.63 -2.89 -6.43
N ILE A 107 -11.39 -3.12 -5.98
CA ILE A 107 -10.78 -2.56 -4.79
C ILE A 107 -9.40 -2.02 -5.18
N PHE A 108 -9.07 -0.80 -4.78
CA PHE A 108 -7.78 -0.17 -5.06
C PHE A 108 -7.18 0.42 -3.79
N CYS A 109 -6.05 -0.14 -3.37
CA CYS A 109 -5.25 0.35 -2.25
C CYS A 109 -4.21 1.38 -2.74
N LEU A 110 -4.24 2.59 -2.23
CA LEU A 110 -3.36 3.68 -2.64
C LEU A 110 -2.54 4.17 -1.46
N GLN A 111 -1.25 4.44 -1.71
CA GLN A 111 -0.33 5.04 -0.76
C GLN A 111 0.11 6.42 -1.26
N GLU A 112 0.59 7.25 -0.34
CA GLU A 112 0.99 8.63 -0.62
C GLU A 112 -0.09 9.49 -1.29
N VAL A 113 -1.34 9.29 -0.87
CA VAL A 113 -2.46 10.07 -1.40
C VAL A 113 -2.47 11.45 -0.78
N ASP A 114 -2.25 12.47 -1.61
CA ASP A 114 -2.54 13.88 -1.32
C ASP A 114 -3.65 14.41 -2.24
N ARG A 115 -4.02 15.69 -2.10
CA ARG A 115 -4.91 16.40 -3.05
C ARG A 115 -6.24 15.70 -3.34
N GLN A 116 -6.86 15.12 -2.31
CA GLN A 116 -8.15 14.41 -2.42
C GLN A 116 -9.24 15.23 -3.11
N ASN A 117 -9.26 16.54 -2.87
CA ASN A 117 -10.21 17.47 -3.48
C ASN A 117 -10.19 17.47 -5.02
N THR A 118 -9.10 17.03 -5.66
CA THR A 118 -9.04 16.89 -7.12
C THR A 118 -9.26 15.45 -7.60
N LEU A 119 -8.93 14.45 -6.79
CA LEU A 119 -9.06 13.03 -7.13
C LEU A 119 -10.49 12.51 -6.95
N LEU A 120 -11.10 12.76 -5.78
CA LEU A 120 -12.38 12.20 -5.37
C LEU A 120 -13.54 12.50 -6.33
N PRO A 121 -13.68 13.72 -6.91
CA PRO A 121 -14.78 13.98 -7.86
C PRO A 121 -14.78 13.03 -9.06
N THR A 122 -13.60 12.62 -9.54
CA THR A 122 -13.49 11.66 -10.65
C THR A 122 -13.81 10.24 -10.16
N PHE A 123 -13.30 9.84 -8.99
CA PHE A 123 -13.54 8.52 -8.41
C PHE A 123 -15.03 8.28 -8.12
N HIS A 124 -15.72 9.23 -7.49
CA HIS A 124 -17.16 9.15 -7.24
C HIS A 124 -17.95 9.05 -8.54
N LYS A 125 -17.58 9.86 -9.55
CA LYS A 125 -18.26 9.87 -10.85
C LYS A 125 -18.17 8.53 -11.59
N VAL A 126 -17.12 7.75 -11.35
CA VAL A 126 -16.96 6.41 -11.95
C VAL A 126 -17.37 5.28 -10.99
N GLY A 127 -18.03 5.60 -9.88
CA GLY A 127 -18.64 4.64 -8.97
C GLY A 127 -17.69 4.00 -7.94
N PHE A 128 -16.59 4.69 -7.61
CA PHE A 128 -15.80 4.36 -6.42
C PHE A 128 -16.29 5.15 -5.21
N THR A 129 -16.20 4.52 -4.05
CA THR A 129 -16.24 5.15 -2.73
C THR A 129 -14.89 4.93 -2.06
N GLU A 130 -14.44 5.91 -1.27
CA GLU A 130 -13.15 5.93 -0.60
C GLU A 130 -13.26 5.67 0.90
N THR A 131 -12.14 5.26 1.46
CA THR A 131 -11.80 5.42 2.88
C THR A 131 -10.38 5.91 2.94
N TYR A 132 -10.08 6.91 3.77
CA TYR A 132 -8.77 7.55 3.85
C TYR A 132 -8.28 7.62 5.29
N GLY A 133 -7.00 7.28 5.49
CA GLY A 133 -6.30 7.44 6.75
C GLY A 133 -5.02 8.24 6.55
N CYS A 134 -4.64 9.03 7.55
CA CYS A 134 -3.38 9.79 7.54
C CYS A 134 -2.70 9.72 8.90
N GLY A 135 -1.37 9.63 8.90
CA GLY A 135 -0.58 9.73 10.11
C GLY A 135 -0.70 11.12 10.77
N PRO A 136 -0.57 11.24 12.10
CA PRO A 136 -0.64 12.53 12.78
C PRO A 136 0.37 13.53 12.22
N GLY A 137 -0.11 14.68 11.75
CA GLY A 137 0.74 15.73 11.17
C GLY A 137 1.27 15.46 9.75
N LYS A 138 0.99 14.28 9.16
CA LYS A 138 1.31 14.01 7.75
C LYS A 138 0.33 14.71 6.81
N LYS A 139 0.81 15.05 5.60
CA LYS A 139 0.03 15.73 4.55
C LYS A 139 -0.36 14.80 3.39
N HIS A 140 -0.01 13.53 3.51
CA HIS A 140 -0.37 12.44 2.59
C HIS A 140 -0.65 11.19 3.42
N GLY A 141 -1.41 10.26 2.88
CA GLY A 141 -1.86 9.09 3.62
C GLY A 141 -2.18 7.90 2.72
N CYS A 142 -2.93 6.97 3.27
CA CYS A 142 -3.40 5.80 2.54
C CYS A 142 -4.89 5.92 2.21
N MET A 143 -5.31 5.37 1.08
CA MET A 143 -6.71 5.34 0.65
C MET A 143 -7.09 3.96 0.15
N ILE A 144 -8.27 3.47 0.53
CA ILE A 144 -8.88 2.29 -0.07
C ILE A 144 -10.11 2.73 -0.85
N LEU A 145 -10.08 2.53 -2.17
CA LEU A 145 -11.23 2.70 -3.05
C LEU A 145 -11.94 1.37 -3.23
N HIS A 146 -13.27 1.36 -3.24
CA HIS A 146 -14.07 0.19 -3.58
C HIS A 146 -15.29 0.56 -4.44
N ARG A 147 -15.74 -0.36 -5.30
CA ARG A 147 -16.92 -0.15 -6.16
C ARG A 147 -18.19 -0.14 -5.32
N GLU A 148 -18.83 1.01 -5.18
CA GLU A 148 -20.01 1.22 -4.32
C GLU A 148 -21.16 0.26 -4.63
N LYS A 149 -21.39 0.00 -5.92
CA LYS A 149 -22.46 -0.91 -6.39
C LYS A 149 -22.22 -2.36 -6.02
N ARG A 150 -20.96 -2.74 -5.77
CA ARG A 150 -20.58 -4.12 -5.47
C ARG A 150 -20.25 -4.30 -3.99
N TYR A 151 -19.55 -3.36 -3.37
CA TYR A 151 -19.12 -3.52 -1.99
C TYR A 151 -19.79 -2.49 -1.08
N GLU A 152 -20.27 -3.00 0.05
CA GLU A 152 -20.68 -2.20 1.20
C GLU A 152 -19.55 -2.16 2.22
N LYS A 153 -19.13 -0.95 2.63
CA LYS A 153 -18.25 -0.79 3.78
C LYS A 153 -19.01 -1.09 5.08
N ILE A 154 -18.58 -2.13 5.80
CA ILE A 154 -19.12 -2.53 7.11
C ILE A 154 -18.47 -1.71 8.22
N ALA A 155 -17.14 -1.62 8.17
CA ALA A 155 -16.32 -0.98 9.20
C ALA A 155 -15.00 -0.48 8.60
N GLU A 156 -14.34 0.43 9.30
CA GLU A 156 -12.99 0.91 8.99
C GLU A 156 -12.18 1.10 10.28
N LYS A 157 -10.86 0.97 10.19
CA LYS A 157 -9.93 1.24 11.28
C LYS A 157 -8.63 1.83 10.74
N VAL A 158 -8.13 2.88 11.39
CA VAL A 158 -6.76 3.38 11.20
C VAL A 158 -5.91 2.85 12.34
N VAL A 159 -4.86 2.12 12.02
CA VAL A 159 -3.87 1.59 12.96
C VAL A 159 -2.69 2.54 12.99
N PHE A 160 -2.48 3.22 14.11
CA PHE A 160 -1.36 4.14 14.29
C PHE A 160 -0.17 3.38 14.89
N TYR A 161 0.78 2.93 14.07
CA TYR A 161 1.83 2.01 14.52
C TYR A 161 2.64 2.51 15.72
N ASP A 162 2.84 3.82 15.84
CA ASP A 162 3.56 4.44 16.95
C ASP A 162 2.78 4.38 18.29
N GLN A 163 1.48 4.04 18.26
CA GLN A 163 0.57 3.97 19.40
C GLN A 163 0.08 2.55 19.71
N GLU A 164 0.46 1.57 18.89
CA GLU A 164 0.07 0.18 19.07
C GLU A 164 1.00 -0.53 20.05
N SER A 165 0.43 -0.99 21.17
CA SER A 165 1.17 -1.82 22.12
C SER A 165 1.56 -3.13 21.44
N ILE A 166 2.80 -3.56 21.64
CA ILE A 166 3.31 -4.84 21.09
C ILE A 166 3.27 -5.97 22.11
N ARG A 167 2.94 -5.67 23.38
CA ARG A 167 2.73 -6.64 24.47
C ARG A 167 1.33 -6.48 25.04
N ALA A 168 0.63 -7.59 25.26
CA ALA A 168 -0.74 -7.57 25.80
C ALA A 168 -0.79 -7.07 27.25
N ASP A 169 0.24 -7.41 28.04
CA ASP A 169 0.22 -7.27 29.50
C ASP A 169 0.81 -5.93 30.01
N GLN A 170 1.25 -5.05 29.11
CA GLN A 170 1.90 -3.78 29.48
C GLN A 170 1.19 -2.54 28.92
N ALA A 171 -0.14 -2.58 28.78
CA ALA A 171 -0.93 -1.43 28.38
C ALA A 171 -0.71 -0.24 29.34
N GLY A 172 0.14 0.73 28.95
CA GLY A 172 0.41 1.96 29.70
C GLY A 172 1.78 2.07 30.38
N GLY A 173 2.67 1.08 30.23
CA GLY A 173 4.07 1.21 30.68
C GLY A 173 4.91 2.10 29.75
N VAL A 174 5.93 2.79 30.30
CA VAL A 174 7.03 3.31 29.49
C VAL A 174 7.59 2.09 28.73
N ASN A 175 7.67 2.16 27.40
CA ASN A 175 8.15 1.09 26.50
C ASN A 175 7.15 0.01 26.04
N ALA A 176 5.85 0.18 26.25
CA ALA A 176 4.83 -0.73 25.71
C ALA A 176 4.81 -0.82 24.16
N PHE A 177 5.38 0.18 23.48
CA PHE A 177 5.32 0.32 22.02
C PHE A 177 6.54 -0.23 21.30
N GLY A 178 7.72 -0.33 21.96
CA GLY A 178 8.98 -0.85 21.39
C GLY A 178 9.39 -0.24 20.04
N LEU A 179 9.37 1.09 19.95
CA LEU A 179 9.68 1.87 18.75
C LEU A 179 11.19 2.06 18.57
N THR A 180 11.65 2.09 17.33
CA THR A 180 13.02 2.58 16.99
C THR A 180 13.02 4.04 16.56
N HIS A 181 11.91 4.50 15.97
CA HIS A 181 11.73 5.85 15.44
C HIS A 181 10.27 6.29 15.60
N ARG A 182 10.02 7.58 15.78
CA ARG A 182 8.67 8.16 15.67
C ARG A 182 8.30 8.32 14.19
N THR A 183 7.68 7.30 13.60
CA THR A 183 7.44 7.21 12.14
C THR A 183 6.16 7.91 11.68
N ARG A 184 5.15 7.96 12.55
CA ARG A 184 3.77 8.40 12.25
C ARG A 184 3.14 7.61 11.09
N ASN A 185 3.63 6.41 10.80
CA ASN A 185 3.07 5.55 9.77
C ASN A 185 1.75 4.92 10.25
N ILE A 186 0.94 4.50 9.28
CA ILE A 186 -0.37 3.91 9.55
C ILE A 186 -0.61 2.65 8.73
N GLY A 187 -1.44 1.78 9.26
CA GLY A 187 -2.24 0.83 8.49
C GLY A 187 -3.67 1.34 8.36
N LEU A 188 -4.31 1.11 7.21
CA LEU A 188 -5.72 1.41 6.99
C LEU A 188 -6.46 0.13 6.65
N LEU A 189 -7.51 -0.18 7.41
CA LEU A 189 -8.29 -1.41 7.31
C LEU A 189 -9.74 -1.07 6.99
N VAL A 190 -10.34 -1.86 6.11
CA VAL A 190 -11.76 -1.76 5.73
C VAL A 190 -12.35 -3.17 5.61
N ALA A 191 -13.52 -3.37 6.22
CA ALA A 191 -14.31 -4.58 6.07
C ALA A 191 -15.37 -4.34 4.99
N LEU A 192 -15.39 -5.17 3.95
CA LEU A 192 -16.25 -5.03 2.79
C LEU A 192 -17.19 -6.23 2.65
N ARG A 193 -18.51 -5.99 2.57
CA ARG A 193 -19.50 -7.01 2.20
C ARG A 193 -19.78 -6.93 0.70
N ASP A 194 -19.76 -8.08 0.01
CA ASP A 194 -20.18 -8.14 -1.38
C ASP A 194 -21.73 -8.09 -1.47
N ARG A 195 -22.26 -7.10 -2.17
CA ARG A 195 -23.68 -6.89 -2.42
C ARG A 195 -24.23 -7.79 -3.53
N THR A 196 -23.37 -8.35 -4.38
CA THR A 196 -23.79 -9.24 -5.48
C THR A 196 -23.79 -10.71 -5.07
N ASN A 197 -23.26 -11.03 -3.88
CA ASN A 197 -23.23 -12.38 -3.33
C ASN A 197 -23.50 -12.38 -1.82
N GLU A 198 -24.78 -12.52 -1.45
CA GLU A 198 -25.22 -12.52 -0.05
C GLU A 198 -24.62 -13.65 0.80
N HIS A 199 -24.12 -14.72 0.17
CA HIS A 199 -23.47 -15.85 0.85
C HIS A 199 -21.97 -15.68 1.03
N ALA A 200 -21.37 -14.66 0.39
CA ALA A 200 -19.95 -14.35 0.55
C ALA A 200 -19.70 -13.77 1.95
N ALA A 201 -18.67 -14.29 2.61
CA ALA A 201 -18.17 -13.69 3.84
C ALA A 201 -17.59 -12.30 3.56
N PRO A 202 -17.64 -11.37 4.53
CA PRO A 202 -16.94 -10.10 4.41
C PRO A 202 -15.46 -10.29 4.09
N MET A 203 -14.90 -9.40 3.27
CA MET A 203 -13.47 -9.36 3.00
C MET A 203 -12.83 -8.26 3.84
N ILE A 204 -11.69 -8.57 4.46
CA ILE A 204 -10.87 -7.57 5.13
C ILE A 204 -9.81 -7.08 4.15
N VAL A 205 -9.77 -5.78 3.91
CA VAL A 205 -8.77 -5.14 3.06
C VAL A 205 -7.94 -4.22 3.92
N ALA A 206 -6.63 -4.40 3.91
CA ALA A 206 -5.68 -3.56 4.58
C ALA A 206 -4.69 -2.96 3.57
N THR A 207 -4.31 -1.71 3.79
CA THR A 207 -3.21 -1.05 3.08
C THR A 207 -2.29 -0.33 4.04
N THR A 208 -1.04 -0.16 3.63
CA THR A 208 0.01 0.45 4.46
C THR A 208 1.05 1.14 3.59
N HIS A 209 1.79 2.07 4.20
CA HIS A 209 3.06 2.58 3.72
C HIS A 209 4.06 2.50 4.89
N LEU A 210 4.89 1.45 4.92
CA LEU A 210 5.82 1.17 6.03
C LEU A 210 7.02 2.12 6.01
N PHE A 211 7.84 2.09 7.06
CA PHE A 211 8.95 3.05 7.21
C PHE A 211 10.04 2.87 6.13
N TRP A 212 10.33 3.94 5.39
CA TRP A 212 11.14 3.92 4.17
C TRP A 212 12.63 3.68 4.43
N HIS A 213 13.16 4.09 5.59
CA HIS A 213 14.62 4.15 5.77
C HIS A 213 15.24 2.75 5.79
N GLY A 214 16.09 2.45 4.80
CA GLY A 214 16.58 1.09 4.52
C GLY A 214 17.24 0.36 5.69
N LEU A 215 17.84 1.09 6.64
CA LEU A 215 18.49 0.50 7.83
C LEU A 215 17.52 0.12 8.97
N TYR A 216 16.28 0.61 8.99
CA TYR A 216 15.31 0.32 10.07
C TYR A 216 14.50 -0.94 9.80
N LYS A 217 15.20 -2.07 9.60
CA LYS A 217 14.58 -3.37 9.27
C LYS A 217 13.70 -3.90 10.40
N TYR A 218 14.11 -3.71 11.66
CA TYR A 218 13.29 -4.00 12.84
C TYR A 218 11.99 -3.20 12.83
N GLU A 219 12.01 -1.89 12.53
CA GLU A 219 10.79 -1.07 12.54
C GLU A 219 9.81 -1.54 11.48
N ARG A 220 10.29 -1.81 10.25
CA ARG A 220 9.44 -2.36 9.19
C ARG A 220 8.84 -3.71 9.59
N ALA A 221 9.63 -4.61 10.17
CA ALA A 221 9.15 -5.90 10.66
C ALA A 221 8.08 -5.73 11.76
N ARG A 222 8.35 -4.86 12.74
CA ARG A 222 7.39 -4.52 13.81
C ARG A 222 6.07 -4.00 13.23
N GLN A 223 6.12 -3.01 12.34
CA GLN A 223 4.93 -2.43 11.73
C GLN A 223 4.13 -3.45 10.90
N ALA A 224 4.83 -4.30 10.13
CA ALA A 224 4.19 -5.39 9.37
C ALA A 224 3.50 -6.42 10.29
N GLY A 225 4.14 -6.77 11.41
CA GLY A 225 3.58 -7.68 12.41
C GLY A 225 2.34 -7.09 13.08
N ILE A 226 2.37 -5.80 13.44
CA ILE A 226 1.20 -5.07 13.97
C ILE A 226 0.07 -5.04 12.93
N LEU A 227 0.36 -4.75 11.65
CA LEU A 227 -0.64 -4.76 10.59
C LEU A 227 -1.33 -6.13 10.48
N LYS A 228 -0.55 -7.22 10.46
CA LYS A 228 -1.08 -8.59 10.42
C LYS A 228 -1.98 -8.86 11.63
N ARG A 229 -1.50 -8.58 12.85
CA ARG A 229 -2.24 -8.77 14.10
C ARG A 229 -3.55 -7.99 14.10
N GLU A 230 -3.51 -6.72 13.77
CA GLU A 230 -4.69 -5.85 13.77
C GLU A 230 -5.68 -6.22 12.66
N ALA A 231 -5.20 -6.68 11.49
CA ALA A 231 -6.06 -7.20 10.44
C ALA A 231 -6.76 -8.51 10.85
N THR A 232 -6.07 -9.39 11.57
CA THR A 232 -6.67 -10.59 12.16
C THR A 232 -7.74 -10.24 13.20
N ARG A 233 -7.45 -9.32 14.13
CA ARG A 233 -8.46 -8.85 15.11
C ARG A 233 -9.66 -8.22 14.43
N PHE A 234 -9.42 -7.38 13.43
CA PHE A 234 -10.47 -6.71 12.69
C PHE A 234 -11.35 -7.68 11.87
N ARG A 235 -10.76 -8.78 11.37
CA ARG A 235 -11.51 -9.92 10.81
C ARG A 235 -12.41 -10.55 11.87
N ASP A 236 -11.89 -10.81 13.05
CA ASP A 236 -12.65 -11.47 14.12
C ASP A 236 -13.80 -10.57 14.65
N GLU A 237 -13.63 -9.24 14.58
CA GLU A 237 -14.64 -8.24 15.00
C GLU A 237 -15.72 -7.97 13.94
N HIS A 238 -15.38 -7.97 12.65
CA HIS A 238 -16.26 -7.49 11.58
C HIS A 238 -16.46 -8.47 10.41
N GLY A 239 -15.77 -9.59 10.41
CA GLY A 239 -15.90 -10.69 9.46
C GLY A 239 -16.51 -11.93 10.09
N ASP A 240 -16.22 -13.08 9.47
CA ASP A 240 -16.49 -14.40 10.01
C ASP A 240 -15.32 -15.36 9.74
N SER A 241 -15.44 -16.62 10.14
CA SER A 241 -14.40 -17.66 9.96
C SER A 241 -14.05 -17.97 8.49
N ARG A 242 -14.84 -17.48 7.52
CA ARG A 242 -14.62 -17.59 6.07
C ARG A 242 -14.11 -16.27 5.46
N SER A 243 -13.98 -15.21 6.26
CA SER A 243 -13.45 -13.92 5.81
C SER A 243 -11.95 -13.98 5.54
N LEU A 244 -11.56 -13.68 4.31
CA LEU A 244 -10.15 -13.56 3.95
C LEU A 244 -9.61 -12.15 4.25
N ILE A 245 -8.30 -12.04 4.46
CA ILE A 245 -7.61 -10.75 4.61
C ILE A 245 -6.72 -10.52 3.39
N ILE A 246 -6.84 -9.35 2.78
CA ILE A 246 -5.93 -8.87 1.74
C ILE A 246 -5.13 -7.72 2.33
N MET A 247 -3.80 -7.84 2.36
CA MET A 247 -2.91 -6.75 2.71
C MET A 247 -2.17 -6.30 1.45
N ALA A 248 -2.53 -5.14 0.93
CA ALA A 248 -1.98 -4.62 -0.31
C ALA A 248 -1.44 -3.20 -0.12
N GLY A 249 -0.18 -2.97 -0.44
CA GLY A 249 0.45 -1.68 -0.20
C GLY A 249 1.95 -1.69 -0.43
N ASP A 250 2.56 -0.59 0.00
CA ASP A 250 4.01 -0.38 -0.01
C ASP A 250 4.58 -0.76 1.36
N PHE A 251 5.33 -1.86 1.37
CA PHE A 251 5.92 -2.40 2.58
C PHE A 251 7.37 -1.95 2.82
N ASN A 252 7.97 -1.22 1.88
CA ASN A 252 9.35 -0.71 1.97
C ASN A 252 10.42 -1.76 2.33
N PHE A 253 10.14 -3.05 2.17
CA PHE A 253 11.12 -4.13 2.30
C PHE A 253 11.18 -4.93 1.01
N GLN A 254 12.32 -5.57 0.75
CA GLN A 254 12.50 -6.49 -0.37
C GLN A 254 12.21 -7.94 0.05
N PRO A 255 11.99 -8.87 -0.91
CA PRO A 255 11.63 -10.25 -0.58
C PRO A 255 12.69 -11.05 0.20
N ASN A 256 13.95 -10.59 0.18
CA ASN A 256 15.05 -11.17 0.95
C ASN A 256 15.20 -10.58 2.36
N GLU A 257 14.42 -9.56 2.75
CA GLU A 257 14.51 -8.92 4.06
C GLU A 257 13.62 -9.62 5.10
N VAL A 258 14.01 -9.51 6.37
CA VAL A 258 13.33 -10.16 7.50
C VAL A 258 11.82 -9.91 7.57
N GLY A 259 11.35 -8.70 7.25
CA GLY A 259 9.92 -8.35 7.28
C GLY A 259 9.07 -9.17 6.29
N TYR A 260 9.58 -9.38 5.07
CA TYR A 260 8.92 -10.25 4.10
C TYR A 260 8.89 -11.69 4.63
N VAL A 261 10.04 -12.23 5.01
CA VAL A 261 10.20 -13.62 5.44
C VAL A 261 9.29 -13.98 6.62
N LEU A 262 9.15 -13.07 7.60
CA LEU A 262 8.24 -13.19 8.73
C LEU A 262 6.77 -13.24 8.29
N LEU A 263 6.31 -12.34 7.41
CA LEU A 263 4.94 -12.38 6.86
C LEU A 263 4.65 -13.69 6.11
N ARG A 264 5.63 -14.19 5.36
CA ARG A 264 5.54 -15.47 4.64
C ARG A 264 5.55 -16.68 5.57
N GLY A 265 5.85 -16.50 6.86
CA GLY A 265 6.07 -17.57 7.82
C GLY A 265 7.12 -18.58 7.35
N ALA A 266 8.23 -18.07 6.81
CA ALA A 266 9.43 -18.84 6.47
C ALA A 266 10.48 -18.71 7.57
N ASP A 267 11.43 -19.65 7.60
CA ASP A 267 12.47 -19.68 8.63
C ASP A 267 13.47 -18.53 8.44
N LEU A 268 13.90 -17.96 9.56
CA LEU A 268 14.91 -16.91 9.57
C LEU A 268 16.32 -17.50 9.40
N THR A 269 17.14 -16.86 8.58
CA THR A 269 18.56 -17.18 8.43
C THR A 269 19.38 -16.33 9.41
N PRO A 270 20.66 -16.66 9.67
CA PRO A 270 21.55 -15.84 10.48
C PRO A 270 21.62 -14.37 10.02
N GLU A 271 21.53 -14.13 8.72
CA GLU A 271 21.50 -12.78 8.14
C GLU A 271 20.25 -12.02 8.58
N HIS A 272 19.06 -12.65 8.57
CA HIS A 272 17.84 -12.00 9.04
C HIS A 272 17.90 -11.65 10.55
N TYR A 273 18.52 -12.50 11.37
CA TYR A 273 18.75 -12.17 12.78
C TYR A 273 19.70 -10.97 12.91
N SER A 274 20.79 -10.96 12.14
CA SER A 274 21.72 -9.82 12.09
C SER A 274 21.04 -8.51 11.63
N GLU A 275 20.10 -8.59 10.69
CA GLU A 275 19.27 -7.46 10.26
C GLU A 275 18.44 -6.88 11.39
N LEU A 276 17.79 -7.73 12.21
CA LEU A 276 17.04 -7.28 13.39
C LEU A 276 17.97 -6.67 14.43
N GLU A 277 19.03 -7.38 14.82
CA GLU A 277 20.02 -6.93 15.82
C GLU A 277 20.60 -5.56 15.45
N SER A 278 21.09 -5.40 14.22
CA SER A 278 21.72 -4.16 13.77
C SER A 278 20.78 -2.97 13.61
N SER A 279 19.46 -3.20 13.63
CA SER A 279 18.44 -2.16 13.50
C SER A 279 17.61 -1.92 14.76
N ARG A 280 17.93 -2.61 15.86
CA ARG A 280 17.41 -2.30 17.21
C ARG A 280 18.15 -1.10 17.79
N VAL A 281 17.71 0.08 17.36
CA VAL A 281 18.26 1.37 17.79
C VAL A 281 17.17 2.28 18.32
N VAL A 282 17.55 3.30 19.08
CA VAL A 282 16.67 4.39 19.50
C VAL A 282 17.15 5.68 18.86
N HIS A 283 16.31 6.24 18.00
CA HIS A 283 16.59 7.51 17.33
C HIS A 283 16.31 8.71 18.25
N VAL A 284 16.95 9.86 17.97
CA VAL A 284 16.76 11.13 18.69
C VAL A 284 15.31 11.62 18.68
N SER A 285 14.51 11.15 17.72
CA SER A 285 13.07 11.43 17.68
C SER A 285 12.34 10.82 18.86
N LEU A 286 12.83 9.72 19.45
CA LEU A 286 12.30 9.06 20.64
C LEU A 286 12.97 9.52 21.93
N ASP A 287 14.29 9.62 21.90
CA ASP A 287 15.15 9.99 23.03
C ASP A 287 16.00 11.23 22.68
N PRO A 288 15.62 12.43 23.16
CA PRO A 288 16.33 13.67 22.84
C PRO A 288 17.79 13.74 23.33
N THR A 289 18.21 12.81 24.20
CA THR A 289 19.59 12.75 24.71
C THR A 289 20.57 12.15 23.70
N VAL A 290 20.07 11.48 22.66
CA VAL A 290 20.92 10.88 21.63
C VAL A 290 21.75 11.95 20.92
N PRO A 291 23.09 11.79 20.86
CA PRO A 291 23.97 12.74 20.18
C PRO A 291 23.60 12.88 18.70
N ARG A 292 23.52 14.13 18.24
CA ARG A 292 23.22 14.44 16.84
C ARG A 292 24.48 14.52 16.01
N THR A 293 24.41 13.96 14.81
CA THR A 293 25.46 14.01 13.80
C THR A 293 25.58 15.45 13.28
N PRO A 294 26.79 16.06 13.26
CA PRO A 294 26.97 17.39 12.69
C PRO A 294 26.57 17.43 11.21
N ARG A 295 25.67 18.34 10.84
CA ARG A 295 25.19 18.45 9.45
C ARG A 295 26.29 18.98 8.51
N THR A 296 26.56 18.22 7.46
CA THR A 296 27.09 18.77 6.20
C THR A 296 25.90 19.07 5.30
N GLY A 297 25.85 20.23 4.65
CA GLY A 297 24.65 20.80 3.99
C GLY A 297 24.01 20.04 2.81
N THR A 298 24.22 18.72 2.71
CA THR A 298 23.71 17.82 1.66
C THR A 298 22.93 16.62 2.20
N ASP A 299 22.74 16.50 3.52
CA ASP A 299 22.03 15.36 4.11
C ASP A 299 20.50 15.50 3.95
N ALA A 300 19.84 14.50 3.37
CA ALA A 300 18.39 14.35 3.43
C ALA A 300 17.99 13.97 4.87
N ASP A 301 17.00 14.65 5.45
CA ASP A 301 16.57 14.35 6.82
C ASP A 301 15.67 13.12 6.83
N ASP A 302 15.94 12.16 7.72
CA ASP A 302 15.05 11.01 7.99
C ASP A 302 13.65 11.47 8.45
N ASP A 303 13.57 12.69 9.00
CA ASP A 303 12.35 13.39 9.40
C ASP A 303 11.53 13.98 8.22
N ASP A 304 12.10 14.12 7.00
CA ASP A 304 11.46 14.87 5.89
C ASP A 304 10.22 14.18 5.32
N GLU A 305 10.17 12.85 5.30
CA GLU A 305 8.94 12.11 4.95
C GLU A 305 7.92 12.07 6.10
N ALA A 306 8.39 12.06 7.36
CA ALA A 306 7.50 12.08 8.52
C ALA A 306 6.79 13.43 8.70
N ALA A 307 7.31 14.51 8.10
CA ALA A 307 6.80 15.88 8.21
C ALA A 307 6.16 16.43 6.93
N GLY A 308 6.32 15.78 5.77
CA GLY A 308 5.77 16.22 4.48
C GLY A 308 6.29 17.62 4.08
N ALA A 309 7.32 17.66 3.23
CA ALA A 309 8.03 18.86 2.74
C ALA A 309 7.40 20.19 3.21
N GLY A 310 7.91 20.69 4.33
CA GLY A 310 7.39 21.89 4.98
C GLY A 310 7.49 21.89 6.50
N ALA A 311 8.41 21.12 7.11
CA ALA A 311 8.89 21.48 8.43
C ALA A 311 9.58 22.85 8.32
N ALA A 312 9.24 23.79 9.20
CA ALA A 312 9.98 25.04 9.30
C ALA A 312 11.48 24.73 9.52
N PRO A 313 12.42 25.50 8.94
CA PRO A 313 13.83 25.35 9.28
C PRO A 313 13.96 25.44 10.80
N ARG A 314 14.62 24.45 11.43
CA ARG A 314 14.93 24.52 12.85
C ARG A 314 15.78 25.78 13.07
N PRO A 315 15.50 26.62 14.08
CA PRO A 315 16.35 27.75 14.37
C PRO A 315 17.75 27.24 14.70
N ASP A 316 18.77 27.83 14.06
CA ASP A 316 20.18 27.57 14.35
C ASP A 316 20.42 27.81 15.85
N GLN A 317 20.44 26.76 16.66
CA GLN A 317 20.90 26.88 18.03
C GLN A 317 22.42 26.96 17.99
N LYS A 318 22.90 28.19 18.18
CA LYS A 318 24.29 28.53 18.49
C LYS A 318 24.83 27.58 19.55
N ARG A 319 26.08 27.15 19.36
CA ARG A 319 26.93 26.47 20.34
C ARG A 319 26.75 27.11 21.72
N GLY A 320 26.14 26.36 22.63
CA GLY A 320 26.26 26.61 24.06
C GLY A 320 27.43 25.77 24.55
N ASP A 321 28.50 26.44 24.94
CA ASP A 321 29.61 25.81 25.65
C ASP A 321 29.08 25.35 27.01
N GLY A 322 29.07 24.03 27.25
CA GLY A 322 28.65 23.40 28.49
C GLY A 322 29.57 22.25 28.82
N GLU A 323 30.29 22.39 29.93
CA GLU A 323 31.31 21.47 30.43
C GLU A 323 30.69 20.18 31.03
N GLY A 324 31.22 19.04 30.58
CA GLY A 324 31.49 17.81 31.35
C GLY A 324 30.39 17.09 32.12
N GLU A 325 29.93 15.95 31.59
CA GLU A 325 29.67 14.73 32.37
C GLU A 325 30.23 13.51 31.59
N GLU A 326 30.79 12.54 32.32
CA GLU A 326 31.43 11.34 31.77
C GLU A 326 30.39 10.43 31.09
N GLU A 327 30.28 10.51 29.76
CA GLU A 327 29.43 9.61 28.97
C GLU A 327 30.10 8.25 28.76
N GLU A 328 29.37 7.17 29.06
CA GLU A 328 29.72 5.82 28.63
C GLU A 328 29.92 5.77 27.10
N PRO A 329 30.86 4.95 26.58
CA PRO A 329 31.16 4.96 25.15
C PRO A 329 29.96 4.49 24.34
N VAL A 330 29.23 5.43 23.75
CA VAL A 330 28.19 5.16 22.76
C VAL A 330 28.87 4.46 21.58
N VAL A 331 28.64 3.15 21.46
CA VAL A 331 29.08 2.39 20.28
C VAL A 331 28.40 3.04 19.06
N PRO A 332 29.15 3.57 18.07
CA PRO A 332 28.55 4.26 16.95
C PRO A 332 27.67 3.29 16.17
N THR A 333 26.36 3.58 16.10
CA THR A 333 25.47 2.83 15.21
C THR A 333 25.70 3.29 13.76
N LYS A 334 25.37 2.44 12.78
CA LYS A 334 25.40 2.84 11.36
C LYS A 334 24.23 3.76 10.98
N ILE A 335 23.30 3.99 11.91
CA ILE A 335 22.08 4.77 11.71
C ILE A 335 22.32 6.16 12.30
N LYS A 336 22.13 7.21 11.51
CA LYS A 336 22.35 8.58 11.97
C LYS A 336 21.41 8.91 13.13
N ASP A 337 21.90 9.73 14.06
CA ASP A 337 21.14 10.26 15.19
C ASP A 337 20.44 9.16 16.03
N ALA A 338 21.08 8.00 16.16
CA ALA A 338 20.55 6.85 16.87
C ALA A 338 21.62 6.18 17.76
N ARG A 339 21.19 5.75 18.95
CA ARG A 339 21.97 4.91 19.87
C ARG A 339 21.51 3.46 19.81
N VAL A 340 22.35 2.53 20.24
CA VAL A 340 21.94 1.13 20.43
C VAL A 340 20.82 1.08 21.48
N ALA A 341 19.80 0.26 21.22
CA ALA A 341 18.73 0.05 22.18
C ALA A 341 19.22 -0.76 23.40
N VAL A 342 18.73 -0.39 24.58
CA VAL A 342 18.89 -1.12 25.83
C VAL A 342 17.57 -1.79 26.22
N GLU A 343 17.60 -2.71 27.18
CA GLU A 343 16.41 -3.46 27.62
C GLU A 343 15.25 -2.53 28.04
N THR A 344 15.57 -1.42 28.70
CA THR A 344 14.61 -0.40 29.12
C THR A 344 14.04 0.44 27.97
N ASP A 345 14.36 0.18 26.71
CA ASP A 345 13.67 0.78 25.56
C ASP A 345 12.50 -0.10 25.09
N GLY A 346 12.42 -1.35 25.56
CA GLY A 346 11.32 -2.29 25.32
C GLY A 346 11.09 -2.67 23.86
N LEU A 347 12.11 -2.63 23.01
CA LEU A 347 12.08 -3.26 21.70
C LEU A 347 11.90 -4.79 21.86
N LEU A 348 11.32 -5.44 20.86
CA LEU A 348 11.07 -6.88 20.85
C LEU A 348 12.37 -7.66 20.72
N THR A 349 12.50 -8.72 21.51
CA THR A 349 13.51 -9.75 21.26
C THR A 349 13.23 -10.50 19.95
N ASN A 350 14.12 -11.39 19.55
CA ASN A 350 13.91 -12.23 18.36
C ASN A 350 12.69 -13.14 18.55
N GLU A 351 12.51 -13.68 19.75
CA GLU A 351 11.41 -14.57 20.13
C GLU A 351 10.08 -13.82 20.12
N GLU A 352 10.02 -12.64 20.74
CA GLU A 352 8.81 -11.82 20.75
C GLU A 352 8.45 -11.32 19.35
N MET A 353 9.45 -11.03 18.50
CA MET A 353 9.23 -10.72 17.08
C MET A 353 8.58 -11.89 16.36
N LEU A 354 9.07 -13.12 16.55
CA LEU A 354 8.47 -14.32 15.98
C LEU A 354 7.04 -14.55 16.49
N GLU A 355 6.81 -14.32 17.79
CA GLU A 355 5.49 -14.44 18.41
C GLU A 355 4.49 -13.45 17.79
N LEU A 356 4.88 -12.20 17.55
CA LEU A 356 4.04 -11.21 16.89
C LEU A 356 3.52 -11.68 15.52
N PHE A 357 4.32 -12.44 14.77
CA PHE A 357 3.92 -13.01 13.48
C PHE A 357 3.24 -14.38 13.59
N SER A 358 3.29 -15.03 14.75
CA SER A 358 2.64 -16.34 14.98
C SER A 358 1.11 -16.25 15.09
N ALA A 359 0.58 -15.06 15.40
CA ALA A 359 -0.86 -14.83 15.53
C ALA A 359 -1.57 -14.91 14.17
N GLY A 360 -2.53 -15.84 14.03
CA GLY A 360 -3.31 -16.03 12.79
C GLY A 360 -2.54 -16.74 11.67
N GLU A 361 -3.19 -16.92 10.52
CA GLU A 361 -2.65 -17.68 9.40
C GLU A 361 -1.47 -16.97 8.70
N LYS A 362 -0.68 -17.74 7.93
CA LYS A 362 0.46 -17.20 7.17
C LYS A 362 -0.02 -16.44 5.93
N ALA A 363 0.70 -15.40 5.54
CA ALA A 363 0.41 -14.68 4.31
C ALA A 363 1.01 -15.39 3.09
N ARG A 364 0.18 -15.65 2.07
CA ARG A 364 0.62 -15.97 0.70
C ARG A 364 0.60 -14.69 -0.17
N SER A 365 1.30 -14.70 -1.31
CA SER A 365 1.59 -13.49 -2.12
C SER A 365 1.03 -13.76 -3.49
N ALA A 366 0.22 -12.84 -3.99
CA ALA A 366 -0.49 -13.06 -5.23
C ALA A 366 0.47 -13.26 -6.41
N TYR A 367 1.53 -12.45 -6.48
CA TYR A 367 2.49 -12.48 -7.58
C TYR A 367 3.48 -13.63 -7.46
N ASP A 368 4.09 -13.83 -6.27
CA ASP A 368 5.00 -14.97 -6.04
C ASP A 368 4.33 -16.31 -6.40
N GLU A 369 3.08 -16.52 -5.97
CA GLU A 369 2.35 -17.78 -6.18
C GLU A 369 1.97 -18.03 -7.65
N ILE A 370 1.54 -16.99 -8.39
CA ILE A 370 1.12 -17.16 -9.78
C ILE A 370 2.31 -17.26 -10.72
N LEU A 371 3.36 -16.48 -10.48
CA LEU A 371 4.55 -16.48 -11.33
C LEU A 371 5.41 -17.72 -11.10
N GLU A 372 5.47 -18.28 -9.89
CA GLU A 372 6.14 -19.56 -9.62
C GLU A 372 5.69 -20.68 -10.58
N ARG A 373 4.38 -20.74 -10.87
CA ARG A 373 3.79 -21.78 -11.70
C ARG A 373 3.69 -21.44 -13.19
N SER A 374 3.86 -20.18 -13.57
CA SER A 374 3.57 -19.77 -14.96
C SER A 374 4.62 -18.90 -15.62
N ALA A 375 5.61 -18.35 -14.90
CA ALA A 375 6.56 -17.38 -15.44
C ALA A 375 7.26 -17.87 -16.72
N GLU A 376 7.65 -19.15 -16.77
CA GLU A 376 8.23 -19.75 -18.00
C GLU A 376 7.24 -19.74 -19.17
N SER A 377 6.03 -20.25 -18.94
CA SER A 377 4.99 -20.37 -19.99
C SER A 377 4.44 -19.02 -20.47
N THR A 378 4.53 -17.98 -19.66
CA THR A 378 3.99 -16.64 -19.94
C THR A 378 5.06 -15.65 -20.38
N GLY A 379 6.32 -16.09 -20.50
CA GLY A 379 7.47 -15.27 -20.88
C GLY A 379 7.93 -14.28 -19.81
N GLU A 380 7.55 -14.47 -18.55
CA GLU A 380 7.92 -13.59 -17.43
C GLU A 380 9.08 -14.13 -16.58
N ALA A 381 9.70 -15.25 -16.96
CA ALA A 381 10.84 -15.84 -16.24
C ALA A 381 12.06 -14.91 -16.14
N ASP A 382 12.19 -13.94 -17.05
CA ASP A 382 13.21 -12.90 -17.05
C ASP A 382 12.76 -11.59 -16.37
N ASN A 383 11.53 -11.53 -15.83
CA ASN A 383 10.92 -10.34 -15.24
C ASN A 383 10.51 -10.53 -13.77
N ILE A 384 11.19 -11.45 -13.08
CA ILE A 384 11.00 -11.77 -11.66
C ILE A 384 12.27 -11.52 -10.84
N ILE A 385 12.12 -11.48 -9.52
CA ILE A 385 13.24 -11.27 -8.58
C ILE A 385 14.40 -12.24 -8.81
N SER A 386 14.16 -13.54 -8.98
CA SER A 386 15.26 -14.51 -9.15
C SER A 386 16.03 -14.36 -10.46
N ALA A 387 15.48 -13.65 -11.45
CA ALA A 387 16.21 -13.31 -12.67
C ALA A 387 17.22 -12.18 -12.42
N ARG A 388 16.88 -11.23 -11.54
CA ARG A 388 17.77 -10.14 -11.11
C ARG A 388 18.77 -10.58 -10.04
N ASP A 389 18.31 -11.40 -9.11
CA ASP A 389 19.09 -11.91 -7.98
C ASP A 389 19.00 -13.44 -7.90
N PRO A 390 19.96 -14.16 -8.49
CA PRO A 390 19.98 -15.63 -8.48
C PRO A 390 20.01 -16.24 -7.07
N SER A 391 20.44 -15.51 -6.04
CA SER A 391 20.46 -16.01 -4.65
C SER A 391 19.07 -16.23 -4.07
N MET A 392 18.04 -15.64 -4.70
CA MET A 392 16.64 -15.83 -4.32
C MET A 392 16.05 -17.13 -4.85
N LYS A 393 16.69 -17.82 -5.80
CA LYS A 393 16.11 -19.02 -6.42
C LYS A 393 15.75 -20.09 -5.38
N GLY A 394 14.50 -20.54 -5.39
CA GLY A 394 13.96 -21.52 -4.45
C GLY A 394 13.55 -20.95 -3.07
N ARG A 395 13.72 -19.65 -2.84
CA ARG A 395 13.22 -18.96 -1.64
C ARG A 395 11.82 -18.40 -1.90
N LYS A 396 11.02 -18.24 -0.84
CA LYS A 396 9.76 -17.49 -0.95
C LYS A 396 10.05 -16.07 -1.42
N GLY A 397 9.27 -15.58 -2.37
CA GLY A 397 9.45 -14.27 -2.97
C GLY A 397 10.40 -14.23 -4.17
N ALA A 398 10.96 -15.38 -4.57
CA ALA A 398 11.78 -15.50 -5.78
C ALA A 398 11.05 -15.07 -7.05
N ASN A 399 9.72 -15.25 -7.06
CA ASN A 399 8.88 -15.01 -8.23
C ASN A 399 8.09 -13.70 -8.12
N GLU A 400 8.37 -12.86 -7.11
CA GLU A 400 7.81 -11.51 -7.07
C GLU A 400 8.26 -10.70 -8.29
N PRO A 401 7.51 -9.63 -8.66
CA PRO A 401 7.89 -8.74 -9.75
C PRO A 401 9.32 -8.25 -9.59
N MET A 402 10.07 -8.18 -10.70
CA MET A 402 11.44 -7.67 -10.67
C MET A 402 11.52 -6.25 -10.08
N TRP A 403 10.53 -5.42 -10.37
CA TRP A 403 10.44 -4.05 -9.88
C TRP A 403 9.00 -3.68 -9.54
N SER A 404 8.83 -3.01 -8.41
CA SER A 404 7.61 -2.25 -8.09
C SER A 404 7.90 -0.78 -7.81
N CYS A 405 9.14 -0.43 -7.44
CA CYS A 405 9.67 0.93 -7.35
C CYS A 405 10.92 1.04 -8.23
N PHE A 406 10.99 2.06 -9.09
CA PHE A 406 12.05 2.18 -10.08
C PHE A 406 12.44 3.63 -10.35
N THR A 407 13.54 4.08 -9.76
CA THR A 407 14.14 5.39 -10.00
C THR A 407 15.56 5.27 -10.52
N HIS A 408 16.21 6.41 -10.70
CA HIS A 408 17.61 6.47 -11.08
C HIS A 408 18.53 5.82 -10.04
N TYR A 409 18.27 6.05 -8.75
CA TYR A 409 19.16 5.65 -7.66
C TYR A 409 18.69 4.39 -6.93
N TRP A 410 17.39 4.14 -6.83
CA TRP A 410 16.83 2.98 -6.15
C TRP A 410 15.87 2.22 -7.08
N ARG A 411 16.07 0.91 -7.14
CA ARG A 411 15.22 -0.01 -7.92
C ARG A 411 14.96 -1.20 -7.02
N SER A 412 13.70 -1.46 -6.71
CA SER A 412 13.33 -2.42 -5.68
C SER A 412 11.94 -2.99 -5.90
N THR A 413 11.64 -4.06 -5.17
CA THR A 413 10.31 -4.66 -5.08
C THR A 413 9.83 -4.45 -3.66
N LEU A 414 8.90 -3.52 -3.49
CA LEU A 414 8.42 -2.98 -2.21
C LEU A 414 6.90 -3.12 -2.05
N ASP A 415 6.18 -3.21 -3.18
CA ASP A 415 4.73 -3.30 -3.22
C ASP A 415 4.31 -4.76 -3.33
N TYR A 416 3.28 -5.14 -2.56
CA TYR A 416 2.79 -6.51 -2.52
C TYR A 416 1.27 -6.56 -2.46
N ILE A 417 0.71 -7.69 -2.89
CA ILE A 417 -0.67 -8.09 -2.60
C ILE A 417 -0.58 -9.41 -1.84
N PHE A 418 -0.57 -9.33 -0.51
CA PHE A 418 -0.61 -10.48 0.37
C PHE A 418 -2.05 -10.91 0.65
N ILE A 419 -2.24 -12.21 0.78
CA ILE A 419 -3.52 -12.84 1.10
C ILE A 419 -3.29 -13.74 2.32
N ILE A 420 -4.09 -13.55 3.36
CA ILE A 420 -4.20 -14.48 4.48
C ILE A 420 -5.52 -15.20 4.31
N ASP A 421 -5.44 -16.50 4.10
CA ASP A 421 -6.61 -17.34 3.90
C ASP A 421 -7.43 -17.44 5.20
N PRO A 422 -8.75 -17.60 5.08
CA PRO A 422 -9.61 -17.77 6.24
C PRO A 422 -9.33 -19.09 6.97
N PRO A 423 -9.65 -19.18 8.28
CA PRO A 423 -9.63 -20.42 9.03
C PRO A 423 -10.43 -21.54 8.35
N GLU A 424 -11.61 -21.21 7.81
CA GLU A 424 -12.44 -22.14 7.04
C GLU A 424 -12.08 -22.16 5.57
N LYS A 425 -11.68 -23.33 5.07
CA LYS A 425 -11.22 -23.53 3.68
C LYS A 425 -12.25 -23.18 2.61
N GLU A 426 -13.54 -23.09 2.93
CA GLU A 426 -14.57 -22.66 1.98
C GLU A 426 -14.43 -21.20 1.54
N GLY A 427 -13.77 -20.37 2.36
CA GLY A 427 -13.49 -18.97 2.04
C GLY A 427 -12.17 -18.76 1.27
N THR A 428 -11.39 -19.81 1.03
CA THR A 428 -10.09 -19.71 0.34
C THR A 428 -10.26 -19.25 -1.11
N VAL A 429 -9.41 -18.33 -1.56
CA VAL A 429 -9.38 -17.84 -2.94
C VAL A 429 -8.12 -18.29 -3.68
N ARG A 430 -8.17 -18.37 -4.99
CA ARG A 430 -7.00 -18.54 -5.87
C ARG A 430 -6.69 -17.23 -6.57
N VAL A 431 -5.41 -17.03 -6.87
CA VAL A 431 -4.98 -15.99 -7.80
C VAL A 431 -5.24 -16.50 -9.21
N LEU A 432 -6.17 -15.89 -9.94
CA LEU A 432 -6.56 -16.36 -11.28
C LEU A 432 -5.72 -15.70 -12.37
N ASP A 433 -5.38 -14.43 -12.20
CA ASP A 433 -4.62 -13.62 -13.16
C ASP A 433 -3.95 -12.46 -12.41
N VAL A 434 -2.88 -11.92 -13.00
CA VAL A 434 -2.22 -10.70 -12.51
C VAL A 434 -1.86 -9.80 -13.68
N LEU A 435 -1.80 -8.49 -13.42
CA LEU A 435 -1.26 -7.54 -14.37
C LEU A 435 0.26 -7.70 -14.44
N LYS A 436 0.83 -7.89 -15.63
CA LYS A 436 2.28 -8.05 -15.80
C LYS A 436 3.02 -6.83 -15.26
N SER A 437 4.18 -7.07 -14.65
CA SER A 437 5.10 -6.00 -14.26
C SER A 437 5.73 -5.34 -15.48
N ALA A 438 6.01 -4.05 -15.38
CA ALA A 438 6.74 -3.36 -16.43
C ALA A 438 8.16 -3.93 -16.55
N ARG A 439 8.62 -4.19 -17.78
CA ARG A 439 9.97 -4.66 -18.05
C ARG A 439 10.99 -3.54 -17.86
N THR A 440 12.21 -3.89 -17.45
CA THR A 440 13.31 -2.95 -17.19
C THR A 440 13.57 -2.00 -18.36
N GLU A 441 13.54 -2.49 -19.60
CA GLU A 441 13.81 -1.70 -20.81
C GLU A 441 12.73 -0.63 -21.03
N VAL A 442 11.50 -0.92 -20.61
CA VAL A 442 10.36 0.00 -20.70
C VAL A 442 10.39 1.04 -19.59
N LEU A 443 10.96 0.72 -18.43
CA LEU A 443 11.15 1.65 -17.32
C LEU A 443 12.29 2.64 -17.58
N GLY A 444 13.28 2.27 -18.39
CA GLY A 444 14.37 3.15 -18.84
C GLY A 444 15.29 3.56 -17.68
N ASP A 445 15.58 4.87 -17.57
CA ASP A 445 16.54 5.40 -16.58
C ASP A 445 15.92 5.69 -15.20
N GLY A 446 14.59 5.63 -15.09
CA GLY A 446 13.88 5.96 -13.87
C GLY A 446 12.47 6.51 -14.13
N LEU A 447 11.64 6.39 -13.10
CA LEU A 447 10.32 7.00 -13.02
C LEU A 447 10.33 8.13 -11.96
N PRO A 448 9.34 9.06 -11.96
CA PRO A 448 8.24 9.22 -12.91
C PRO A 448 8.68 9.64 -14.32
N ARG A 449 7.91 9.28 -15.35
CA ARG A 449 8.17 9.66 -16.75
C ARG A 449 6.88 9.80 -17.56
N LEU A 450 6.78 10.87 -18.36
CA LEU A 450 5.60 11.18 -19.16
C LEU A 450 5.28 10.01 -20.08
N ARG A 451 3.99 9.70 -20.23
CA ARG A 451 3.49 8.61 -21.08
C ARG A 451 3.88 7.20 -20.60
N VAL A 452 4.61 7.06 -19.49
CA VAL A 452 5.02 5.78 -18.89
C VAL A 452 4.38 5.61 -17.51
N SER A 453 4.79 6.37 -16.50
CA SER A 453 4.21 6.35 -15.15
C SER A 453 4.35 7.71 -14.47
N PRO A 454 3.32 8.22 -13.78
CA PRO A 454 3.41 9.47 -13.01
C PRO A 454 3.90 9.27 -11.56
N SER A 455 4.23 8.04 -11.18
CA SER A 455 4.83 7.67 -9.90
C SER A 455 6.15 6.96 -10.16
N ASP A 456 7.05 6.98 -9.19
CA ASP A 456 8.22 6.11 -9.13
C ASP A 456 7.88 4.64 -8.87
N HIS A 457 6.65 4.36 -8.42
CA HIS A 457 6.11 3.02 -8.30
C HIS A 457 5.28 2.58 -9.51
N VAL A 458 5.17 1.27 -9.69
CA VAL A 458 4.36 0.59 -10.71
C VAL A 458 3.20 -0.13 -10.02
N ALA A 459 1.96 0.14 -10.44
CA ALA A 459 0.79 -0.47 -9.82
C ALA A 459 0.79 -2.00 -9.97
N LEU A 460 0.38 -2.72 -8.94
CA LEU A 460 0.13 -4.16 -8.98
C LEU A 460 -1.37 -4.43 -9.01
N ALA A 461 -1.79 -5.50 -9.68
CA ALA A 461 -3.20 -5.90 -9.71
C ALA A 461 -3.37 -7.40 -9.85
N ALA A 462 -4.23 -8.00 -9.03
CA ALA A 462 -4.48 -9.43 -8.96
C ALA A 462 -5.99 -9.73 -9.01
N LEU A 463 -6.38 -10.60 -9.94
CA LEU A 463 -7.73 -11.14 -10.00
C LEU A 463 -7.82 -12.38 -9.10
N LEU A 464 -8.68 -12.31 -8.09
CA LEU A 464 -8.91 -13.39 -7.13
C LEU A 464 -10.26 -14.06 -7.43
N GLY A 465 -10.41 -15.35 -7.15
CA GLY A 465 -11.69 -16.05 -7.23
C GLY A 465 -11.69 -17.37 -6.48
N LYS A 466 -12.86 -17.98 -6.27
CA LYS A 466 -12.96 -19.25 -5.51
C LYS A 466 -12.29 -20.41 -6.24
N ALA A 467 -11.73 -21.35 -5.47
CA ALA A 467 -11.22 -22.61 -6.02
C ALA A 467 -12.40 -23.48 -6.51
N GLY A 468 -12.52 -23.74 -7.81
CA GLY A 468 -13.55 -24.63 -8.36
C GLY A 468 -14.24 -24.18 -9.66
N TYR A 469 -13.80 -23.08 -10.26
CA TYR A 469 -14.15 -22.68 -11.63
C TYR A 469 -12.93 -22.75 -12.54
#